data_AF-A0A7S4E0J2-F1
#
_entry.id   AF-A0A7S4E0J2-F1
#
_cell.length_a   1.000
_cell.length_b   1.000
_cell.length_c   1.000
_cell.angle_alpha   90.00
_cell.angle_beta   90.00
_cell.angle_gamma   90.00
#
_symmetry.space_group_name_H-M   'P 1'
#
loop_
_entity.id
_entity.type
_entity.pdbx_description
1 polymer ?
#
loop_
_entity_poly.entity_id
_entity_poly.type
_entity_poly.pdbx_seq_one_letter_code
_entity_poly.pdbx_strand_id
1 'polypeptide(L)'
;KNGANGWDADSLLRYFKKYEDNSRGGSDAHGANGDVRVSDIPRDQLSPIATAFHEACVAAGFRANPDQNSLIGKQDGVQIYQVYIRDDNGHRVTASRAFLKTDKKKKAHSNLHVQPNALVKKINIE
;
A
#
# COMPACT_ATOMS: atom_id res chain seq x y z
N LYS A 1 -2.02 -6.35 -27.74
CA LYS A 1 -2.32 -6.10 -26.31
C LYS A 1 -2.85 -4.68 -26.16
N ASN A 2 -4.18 -4.54 -26.03
CA ASN A 2 -5.06 -3.41 -25.65
C ASN A 2 -4.69 -1.91 -25.85
N GLY A 3 -3.57 -1.53 -26.48
CA GLY A 3 -3.22 -0.14 -26.82
C GLY A 3 -2.63 0.71 -25.69
N ALA A 4 -2.60 0.19 -24.45
CA ALA A 4 -2.07 0.88 -23.27
C ALA A 4 -0.54 0.68 -23.13
N ASN A 5 0.23 1.21 -24.08
CA ASN A 5 1.69 1.12 -24.03
C ASN A 5 2.24 1.79 -22.75
N GLY A 6 3.15 1.11 -22.05
CA GLY A 6 3.73 1.58 -20.79
C GLY A 6 2.92 1.25 -19.52
N TRP A 7 1.82 0.51 -19.66
CA TRP A 7 0.99 0.02 -18.55
C TRP A 7 1.24 -1.46 -18.21
N ASP A 8 2.35 -2.03 -18.67
CA ASP A 8 2.81 -3.34 -18.22
C ASP A 8 3.43 -3.28 -16.82
N ALA A 9 3.57 -4.45 -16.18
CA ALA A 9 4.05 -4.57 -14.80
C ALA A 9 5.46 -3.98 -14.63
N ASP A 10 6.36 -4.24 -15.57
CA ASP A 10 7.76 -3.77 -15.52
C ASP A 10 7.82 -2.23 -15.62
N SER A 11 7.01 -1.65 -16.50
CA SER A 11 6.91 -0.19 -16.67
C SER A 11 6.34 0.51 -15.42
N LEU A 12 5.40 -0.14 -14.73
CA LEU A 12 4.72 0.43 -13.56
C LEU A 12 5.45 0.19 -12.24
N LEU A 13 6.31 -0.83 -12.15
CA LEU A 13 7.01 -1.21 -10.92
C LEU A 13 7.74 -0.03 -10.26
N ARG A 14 8.42 0.80 -11.06
CA ARG A 14 9.11 1.99 -10.53
C ARG A 14 8.17 2.95 -9.80
N TYR A 15 6.91 3.05 -10.22
CA TYR A 15 5.92 3.93 -9.59
C TYR A 15 5.35 3.31 -8.31
N PHE A 16 5.13 1.99 -8.29
CA PHE A 16 4.76 1.27 -7.07
C PHE A 16 5.82 1.46 -5.97
N LYS A 17 7.09 1.25 -6.32
CA LYS A 17 8.23 1.46 -5.40
C LYS A 17 8.40 2.93 -4.99
N LYS A 18 8.04 3.87 -5.86
CA LYS A 18 8.21 5.31 -5.58
C LYS A 18 7.31 5.79 -4.45
N TYR A 19 6.07 5.33 -4.38
CA TYR A 19 5.14 5.83 -3.37
C TYR A 19 5.19 5.04 -2.06
N GLU A 20 5.71 3.81 -2.09
CA GLU A 20 5.71 2.91 -0.96
C GLU A 20 6.86 3.18 0.03
N ASP A 21 6.52 3.19 1.31
CA ASP A 21 7.43 3.08 2.45
C ASP A 21 7.09 1.77 3.18
N ASN A 22 7.70 0.66 2.75
CA ASN A 22 7.45 -0.65 3.32
C ASN A 22 8.23 -0.85 4.63
N SER A 23 7.56 -1.38 5.65
CA SER A 23 8.14 -1.70 6.96
C SER A 23 9.26 -2.72 6.93
N ARG A 24 9.30 -3.56 5.90
CA ARG A 24 10.34 -4.54 5.66
C ARG A 24 11.56 -3.97 4.94
N GLY A 25 11.50 -2.69 4.53
CA GLY A 25 12.52 -2.05 3.70
C GLY A 25 12.33 -2.31 2.21
N GLY A 26 13.29 -1.83 1.42
CA GLY A 26 13.21 -1.83 -0.03
C GLY A 26 13.66 -3.17 -0.59
N SER A 27 12.98 -3.63 -1.65
CA SER A 27 13.32 -4.87 -2.35
C SER A 27 13.17 -4.71 -3.85
N ASP A 28 13.23 -5.80 -4.61
CA ASP A 28 12.95 -5.78 -6.04
C ASP A 28 11.51 -5.34 -6.31
N ALA A 29 10.55 -5.78 -5.47
CA ALA A 29 9.13 -5.48 -5.59
C ALA A 29 8.68 -4.24 -4.80
N HIS A 30 9.38 -3.89 -3.71
CA HIS A 30 8.90 -2.90 -2.73
C HIS A 30 9.75 -1.63 -2.62
N GLY A 31 9.08 -0.52 -2.29
CA GLY A 31 9.69 0.75 -1.92
C GLY A 31 9.91 0.89 -0.41
N ALA A 32 10.80 1.79 0.01
CA ALA A 32 11.10 2.04 1.43
C ALA A 32 11.13 3.52 1.82
N ASN A 33 10.89 4.42 0.87
CA ASN A 33 11.17 5.85 1.02
C ASN A 33 10.01 6.73 0.52
N GLY A 34 8.86 6.12 0.22
CA GLY A 34 7.68 6.81 -0.26
C GLY A 34 6.86 7.47 0.84
N ASP A 35 5.74 8.09 0.46
CA ASP A 35 4.84 8.78 1.39
C ASP A 35 3.78 7.84 2.01
N VAL A 36 3.60 6.63 1.46
CA VAL A 36 2.59 5.65 1.91
C VAL A 36 3.24 4.54 2.72
N ARG A 37 3.07 4.58 4.05
CA ARG A 37 3.54 3.51 4.94
C ARG A 37 2.75 2.22 4.71
N VAL A 38 3.47 1.12 4.55
CA VAL A 38 2.95 -0.26 4.46
C VAL A 38 3.58 -1.10 5.55
N SER A 39 2.77 -1.61 6.48
CA SER A 39 3.28 -2.26 7.69
C SER A 39 2.81 -3.70 7.85
N ASP A 40 3.66 -4.52 8.44
CA ASP A 40 3.23 -5.78 9.05
C ASP A 40 2.37 -5.51 10.28
N ILE A 41 1.35 -6.34 10.49
CA ILE A 41 0.63 -6.35 11.77
C ILE A 41 1.51 -7.08 12.79
N PRO A 42 1.88 -6.46 13.92
CA PRO A 42 2.65 -7.14 14.97
C PRO A 42 1.94 -8.41 15.44
N ARG A 43 2.70 -9.48 15.71
CA ARG A 43 2.12 -10.79 16.07
C ARG A 43 1.25 -10.73 17.34
N ASP A 44 1.63 -9.90 18.30
CA ASP A 44 0.89 -9.65 19.54
C ASP A 44 -0.42 -8.87 19.32
N GLN A 45 -0.57 -8.22 18.16
CA GLN A 45 -1.80 -7.52 17.74
C GLN A 45 -2.67 -8.33 16.78
N LEU A 46 -2.20 -9.51 16.33
CA LEU A 46 -3.00 -10.38 15.49
C LEU A 46 -4.14 -10.99 16.30
N SER A 47 -5.34 -11.00 15.70
CA SER A 47 -6.46 -11.74 16.27
C SER A 47 -6.08 -13.23 16.39
N PRO A 48 -6.42 -13.90 17.50
CA PRO A 48 -6.23 -15.34 17.65
C PRO A 48 -6.82 -16.15 16.49
N ILE A 49 -7.92 -15.66 15.90
CA ILE A 49 -8.56 -16.30 14.74
C ILE A 49 -7.68 -16.23 13.49
N ALA A 50 -7.00 -15.10 13.25
CA ALA A 50 -6.11 -14.95 12.11
C ALA A 50 -4.91 -15.90 12.20
N THR A 51 -4.34 -16.03 13.40
CA THR A 51 -3.26 -16.98 13.69
C THR A 51 -3.74 -18.43 13.49
N ALA A 52 -4.88 -18.80 14.09
CA ALA A 52 -5.43 -20.15 13.98
C ALA A 52 -5.79 -20.51 12.53
N PHE A 53 -6.35 -19.57 11.76
CA PHE A 53 -6.62 -19.76 10.34
C PHE A 53 -5.35 -20.01 9.55
N HIS A 54 -4.32 -19.18 9.74
CA HIS A 54 -3.04 -19.33 9.06
C HIS A 54 -2.40 -20.70 9.38
N GLU A 55 -2.36 -21.07 10.66
CA GLU A 55 -1.83 -22.37 11.11
C GLU A 55 -2.62 -23.56 10.53
N ALA A 56 -3.95 -23.48 10.51
CA ALA A 56 -4.80 -24.50 9.93
C ALA A 56 -4.56 -24.68 8.42
N CYS A 57 -4.40 -23.58 7.67
CA CYS A 57 -4.04 -23.64 6.26
C CYS A 57 -2.67 -24.30 6.04
N VAL A 58 -1.66 -23.93 6.83
CA VAL A 58 -0.33 -24.57 6.75
C VAL A 58 -0.42 -26.06 7.07
N ALA A 59 -1.17 -26.44 8.10
CA ALA A 59 -1.40 -27.84 8.46
C ALA A 59 -2.15 -28.62 7.38
N ALA A 60 -3.03 -27.97 6.62
CA ALA A 60 -3.73 -28.54 5.47
C ALA A 60 -2.86 -28.62 4.20
N GLY A 61 -1.58 -28.22 4.26
CA GLY A 61 -0.64 -28.32 3.15
C GLY A 61 -0.56 -27.07 2.26
N PHE A 62 -1.24 -25.98 2.60
CA PHE A 62 -1.06 -24.71 1.88
C PHE A 62 0.30 -24.09 2.26
N ARG A 63 1.06 -23.67 1.24
CA ARG A 63 2.34 -23.00 1.44
C ARG A 63 2.15 -21.67 2.17
N ALA A 64 2.93 -21.44 3.22
CA ALA A 64 3.05 -20.11 3.81
C ALA A 64 3.71 -19.15 2.80
N ASN A 65 3.05 -18.04 2.51
CA ASN A 65 3.55 -17.01 1.62
C ASN A 65 4.01 -15.80 2.44
N PRO A 66 5.32 -15.51 2.48
CA PRO A 66 5.81 -14.33 3.21
C PRO A 66 5.40 -13.02 2.52
N ASP A 67 5.11 -13.05 1.23
CA ASP A 67 4.81 -11.86 0.43
C ASP A 67 4.07 -12.18 -0.89
N GLN A 68 2.74 -12.09 -0.85
CA GLN A 68 1.87 -12.22 -2.04
C GLN A 68 2.00 -11.04 -3.01
N ASN A 69 2.53 -9.91 -2.55
CA ASN A 69 2.72 -8.71 -3.37
C ASN A 69 4.10 -8.69 -4.05
N SER A 70 4.92 -9.72 -3.84
CA SER A 70 6.16 -9.90 -4.58
C SER A 70 5.86 -10.20 -6.06
N LEU A 71 6.52 -9.47 -6.96
CA LEU A 71 6.41 -9.69 -8.41
C LEU A 71 7.29 -10.85 -8.91
N ILE A 72 8.25 -11.31 -8.09
CA ILE A 72 9.28 -12.31 -8.44
C ILE A 72 8.98 -13.66 -7.77
N GLY A 73 7.95 -13.73 -6.94
CA GLY A 73 7.56 -14.92 -6.18
C GLY A 73 6.31 -15.60 -6.70
N LYS A 74 6.01 -16.76 -6.10
CA LYS A 74 4.71 -17.40 -6.24
C LYS A 74 3.71 -16.69 -5.34
N GLN A 75 2.74 -15.99 -5.95
CA GLN A 75 1.74 -15.19 -5.24
C GLN A 75 0.71 -16.03 -4.46
N ASP A 76 0.54 -17.31 -4.80
CA ASP A 76 -0.37 -18.22 -4.11
C ASP A 76 0.11 -18.58 -2.69
N GLY A 77 -0.76 -19.18 -1.89
CA GLY A 77 -0.47 -19.58 -0.51
C GLY A 77 -1.22 -18.76 0.55
N VAL A 78 -0.93 -19.03 1.81
CA VAL A 78 -1.55 -18.36 2.97
C VAL A 78 -0.61 -17.32 3.54
N GLN A 79 -1.13 -16.13 3.85
CA GLN A 79 -0.34 -15.00 4.33
C GLN A 79 -1.12 -14.16 5.36
N ILE A 80 -0.38 -13.58 6.31
CA ILE A 80 -0.79 -12.38 7.04
C ILE A 80 -0.41 -11.14 6.22
N TYR A 81 -1.41 -10.44 5.69
CA TYR A 81 -1.19 -9.32 4.76
C TYR A 81 -0.71 -8.05 5.49
N GLN A 82 0.04 -7.21 4.76
CA GLN A 82 0.43 -5.89 5.23
C GLN A 82 -0.71 -4.88 5.10
N VAL A 83 -0.68 -3.83 5.92
CA VAL A 83 -1.71 -2.81 6.02
C VAL A 83 -1.15 -1.40 5.80
N TYR A 84 -2.01 -0.48 5.34
CA TYR A 84 -1.67 0.95 5.25
C TYR A 84 -1.86 1.64 6.61
N ILE A 85 -1.04 1.28 7.59
CA ILE A 85 -1.09 1.80 8.96
C ILE A 85 0.32 2.23 9.38
N ARG A 86 0.44 3.34 10.13
CA ARG A 86 1.74 3.73 10.69
C ARG A 86 2.08 2.94 11.95
N ASP A 87 3.34 2.54 12.08
CA ASP A 87 3.80 1.76 13.23
C ASP A 87 3.91 2.60 14.51
N ASP A 88 4.11 3.91 14.37
CA ASP A 88 4.35 4.83 15.48
C ASP A 88 3.06 5.22 16.24
N ASN A 89 1.87 5.04 15.64
CA ASN A 89 0.60 5.44 16.25
C ASN A 89 -0.64 4.66 15.80
N GLY A 90 -0.49 3.63 14.96
CA GLY A 90 -1.62 2.82 14.49
C GLY A 90 -2.60 3.57 13.57
N HIS A 91 -2.27 4.78 13.09
CA HIS A 91 -3.17 5.53 12.23
C HIS A 91 -3.16 5.00 10.80
N ARG A 92 -4.35 4.88 10.22
CA ARG A 92 -4.51 4.64 8.78
C ARG A 92 -3.82 5.72 7.97
N VAL A 93 -3.00 5.29 7.02
CA VAL A 93 -2.42 6.12 5.97
C VAL A 93 -3.39 6.17 4.79
N THR A 94 -4.03 7.33 4.62
CA THR A 94 -4.87 7.62 3.45
C THR A 94 -4.05 8.34 2.39
N ALA A 95 -4.51 8.31 1.14
CA ALA A 95 -3.91 9.09 0.07
C ALA A 95 -3.86 10.60 0.39
N SER A 96 -4.90 11.14 1.04
CA SER A 96 -4.91 12.54 1.48
C SER A 96 -3.81 12.86 2.50
N ARG A 97 -3.61 11.98 3.50
CA ARG A 97 -2.55 12.14 4.50
C ARG A 97 -1.16 11.99 3.88
N ALA A 98 -0.97 11.03 2.99
CA ALA A 98 0.30 10.77 2.33
C ALA A 98 0.70 11.92 1.39
N PHE A 99 -0.18 12.31 0.47
CA PHE A 99 0.19 13.17 -0.65
C PHE A 99 -0.23 14.64 -0.49
N LEU A 100 -1.41 14.92 0.06
CA LEU A 100 -1.86 16.31 0.22
C LEU A 100 -1.21 17.01 1.41
N LYS A 101 -0.66 16.23 2.36
CA LYS A 101 0.09 16.74 3.53
C LYS A 101 -0.67 17.87 4.22
N THR A 102 -1.98 17.69 4.41
CA THR A 102 -2.90 18.70 4.96
C THR A 102 -2.62 19.07 6.42
N ASP A 103 -1.71 18.34 7.09
CA ASP A 103 -1.25 18.65 8.43
C ASP A 103 -0.33 19.88 8.38
N LYS A 104 -0.69 20.91 9.17
CA LYS A 104 -0.08 22.26 9.22
C LYS A 104 1.46 22.32 9.30
N LYS A 105 2.14 21.22 9.63
CA LYS A 105 3.61 21.12 9.78
C LYS A 105 4.35 20.95 8.46
N LYS A 106 3.72 20.42 7.41
CA LYS A 106 4.28 20.35 6.06
C LYS A 106 3.43 21.28 5.21
N LYS A 107 3.91 22.50 4.95
CA LYS A 107 3.14 23.49 4.17
C LYS A 107 2.71 22.83 2.86
N ALA A 108 1.40 22.72 2.64
CA ALA A 108 0.86 22.44 1.33
C ALA A 108 1.50 23.44 0.35
N HIS A 109 1.88 22.96 -0.83
CA HIS A 109 2.50 23.83 -1.83
C HIS A 109 1.57 25.02 -2.11
N SER A 110 2.13 26.22 -2.28
CA SER A 110 1.34 27.44 -2.47
C SER A 110 0.44 27.41 -3.71
N ASN A 111 0.69 26.49 -4.63
CA ASN A 111 -0.10 26.24 -5.83
C ASN A 111 -1.09 25.06 -5.70
N LEU A 112 -1.28 24.49 -4.51
CA LEU A 112 -2.24 23.40 -4.26
C LEU A 112 -3.50 23.93 -3.56
N HIS A 113 -4.64 23.82 -4.23
CA HIS A 113 -5.95 24.21 -3.69
C HIS A 113 -6.83 22.96 -3.49
N VAL A 114 -7.42 22.84 -2.30
CA VAL A 114 -8.30 21.70 -1.95
C VAL A 114 -9.67 22.24 -1.58
N GLN A 115 -10.71 21.80 -2.30
CA GLN A 115 -12.10 22.18 -2.05
C GLN A 115 -12.92 20.95 -1.62
N PRO A 116 -13.04 20.66 -0.31
CA PRO A 116 -13.90 19.58 0.16
C PRO A 116 -15.38 19.93 -0.02
N ASN A 117 -16.25 18.91 0.01
CA ASN A 117 -17.72 19.07 -0.09
C ASN A 117 -18.20 19.75 -1.39
N ALA A 118 -17.45 19.61 -2.48
CA ALA A 118 -17.81 20.13 -3.79
C ALA A 118 -18.02 18.98 -4.79
N LEU A 119 -19.25 18.84 -5.30
CA LEU A 119 -19.57 17.89 -6.36
C LEU A 119 -19.33 18.53 -7.73
N VAL A 120 -18.39 17.99 -8.50
CA VAL A 120 -18.16 18.41 -9.90
C VAL A 120 -19.33 17.93 -10.76
N LYS A 121 -20.01 18.86 -11.45
CA LYS A 121 -21.20 18.55 -12.26
C LYS A 121 -20.93 18.41 -13.76
N LYS A 122 -20.04 19.25 -14.30
CA LYS A 122 -19.69 19.27 -15.73
C LYS A 122 -18.29 19.84 -15.93
N ILE A 123 -17.70 19.48 -17.05
CA ILE A 123 -16.50 20.13 -17.58
C ILE A 123 -16.98 21.15 -18.62
N ASN A 124 -16.46 22.37 -18.57
CA ASN A 124 -16.69 23.34 -19.62
C ASN A 124 -15.65 23.08 -20.72
N ILE A 125 -16.11 22.92 -21.96
CA ILE A 125 -15.28 22.71 -23.14
C ILE A 125 -15.43 23.97 -23.99
N GLU A 126 -14.31 24.54 -24.43
CA GLU A 126 -14.25 25.62 -25.42
C GLU A 126 -14.17 25.05 -26.83
#